data_AF-A0A925LWM0-F1
#
_entry.id   AF-A0A925LWM0-F1
#
_cell.length_a   1.000
_cell.length_b   1.000
_cell.length_c   1.000
_cell.angle_alpha   90.00
_cell.angle_beta   90.00
_cell.angle_gamma   90.00
#
_symmetry.space_group_name_H-M   'P 1'
#
loop_
_entity.id
_entity.type
_entity.pdbx_description
1 polymer ?
#
loop_
_entity_poly.entity_id
_entity_poly.type
_entity_poly.pdbx_seq_one_letter_code
_entity_poly.pdbx_strand_id
1 'polypeptide(L)'
;GDGRNVAAMASVRDARFDALGGRTFTEELADVTAESGLQVQTSDSQNTQLQAFRQRLETDRDAVSGVDINEEVLQMMQTQRAYQAAAKLITTADQMLTELFQLVR
;
A
#
# COMPACT_ATOMS: atom_id res chain seq x y z
N GLY A 1 13.66 -43.51 -44.21
CA GLY A 1 12.60 -42.97 -43.34
C GLY A 1 11.47 -42.50 -44.22
N ASP A 2 10.24 -42.92 -43.95
CA ASP A 2 9.08 -42.66 -44.80
C ASP A 2 8.48 -41.29 -44.49
N GLY A 3 8.53 -40.37 -45.47
CA GLY A 3 7.95 -39.02 -45.37
C GLY A 3 6.43 -38.99 -45.24
N ARG A 4 5.75 -40.13 -45.47
CA ARG A 4 4.29 -40.24 -45.32
C ARG A 4 3.83 -40.09 -43.87
N ASN A 5 4.60 -40.57 -42.90
CA ASN A 5 4.28 -40.36 -41.47
C ASN A 5 4.43 -38.89 -41.06
N VAL A 6 5.41 -38.19 -41.62
CA VAL A 6 5.59 -36.75 -41.38
C VAL A 6 4.44 -35.96 -42.00
N ALA A 7 3.98 -36.33 -43.20
CA ALA A 7 2.81 -35.73 -43.83
C ALA A 7 1.52 -35.98 -43.03
N ALA A 8 1.33 -37.21 -42.51
CA ALA A 8 0.19 -37.54 -41.67
C ALA A 8 0.19 -36.77 -40.34
N MET A 9 1.35 -36.60 -39.70
CA MET A 9 1.47 -35.74 -38.51
C MET A 9 1.19 -34.27 -38.84
N ALA A 10 1.67 -33.77 -39.98
CA ALA A 10 1.37 -32.41 -40.43
C ALA A 10 -0.14 -32.20 -40.66
N SER A 11 -0.84 -33.19 -41.23
CA SER A 11 -2.29 -33.09 -41.44
C SER A 11 -3.11 -33.09 -40.16
N VAL A 12 -2.60 -33.68 -39.06
CA VAL A 12 -3.30 -33.66 -37.76
C VAL A 12 -3.28 -32.26 -37.15
N ARG A 13 -2.24 -31.46 -37.38
CA ARG A 13 -2.19 -30.07 -36.93
C ARG A 13 -3.29 -29.23 -37.60
N ASP A 14 -3.55 -29.49 -38.88
CA ASP A 14 -4.54 -28.76 -39.67
C ASP A 14 -5.94 -29.41 -39.59
N ALA A 15 -6.05 -30.54 -38.89
CA ALA A 15 -7.31 -31.25 -38.68
C ALA A 15 -8.23 -30.43 -37.76
N ARG A 16 -9.51 -30.38 -38.14
CA ARG A 16 -10.56 -29.74 -37.36
C ARG A 16 -11.27 -30.80 -36.53
N PHE A 17 -11.55 -30.48 -35.27
CA PHE A 17 -12.18 -31.41 -34.34
C PHE A 17 -13.57 -30.91 -33.96
N ASP A 18 -14.60 -31.73 -34.15
CA ASP A 18 -15.98 -31.38 -33.77
C ASP A 18 -16.10 -31.10 -32.25
N ALA A 19 -15.34 -31.81 -31.42
CA ALA A 19 -15.26 -31.58 -29.99
C ALA A 19 -14.73 -30.18 -29.61
N LEU A 20 -14.00 -29.52 -30.52
CA LEU A 20 -13.50 -28.14 -30.38
C LEU A 20 -14.38 -27.13 -31.13
N GLY A 21 -15.62 -27.51 -31.49
CA GLY A 21 -16.51 -26.66 -32.28
C GLY A 21 -16.05 -26.49 -33.73
N GLY A 22 -15.32 -27.47 -34.27
CA GLY A 22 -14.75 -27.40 -35.61
C GLY A 22 -13.50 -26.53 -35.71
N ARG A 23 -12.81 -26.26 -34.59
CA ARG A 23 -11.50 -25.60 -34.56
C ARG A 23 -10.34 -26.60 -34.67
N THR A 24 -9.18 -26.13 -35.10
CA THR A 24 -7.93 -26.87 -34.96
C THR A 24 -7.39 -26.76 -33.55
N PHE A 25 -6.48 -27.65 -33.16
CA PHE A 25 -5.84 -27.59 -31.84
C PHE A 25 -5.08 -26.27 -31.60
N THR A 26 -4.47 -25.72 -32.65
CA THR A 26 -3.75 -24.44 -32.54
C THR A 26 -4.67 -23.25 -32.37
N GLU A 27 -5.86 -23.27 -33.00
CA GLU A 27 -6.87 -22.23 -32.83
C GLU A 27 -7.40 -22.24 -31.39
N GLU A 28 -7.76 -23.41 -30.86
CA GLU A 28 -8.22 -23.55 -29.46
C GLU A 28 -7.17 -23.08 -28.44
N LEU A 29 -5.92 -23.49 -28.62
CA LEU A 29 -4.83 -23.10 -27.71
C LEU A 29 -4.58 -21.59 -27.74
N ALA A 30 -4.68 -20.97 -28.92
CA ALA A 30 -4.55 -19.52 -29.06
C ALA A 30 -5.67 -18.79 -28.32
N ASP A 31 -6.91 -19.27 -28.45
CA ASP A 31 -8.08 -18.68 -27.79
C ASP A 31 -7.98 -18.78 -26.26
N VAL A 32 -7.65 -19.95 -25.72
CA VAL A 32 -7.48 -20.16 -24.26
C VAL A 32 -6.35 -19.28 -23.71
N THR A 33 -5.24 -19.15 -24.45
CA THR A 33 -4.13 -18.30 -24.04
C THR A 33 -4.50 -16.83 -24.06
N ALA A 34 -5.27 -16.40 -25.08
CA ALA A 34 -5.75 -15.03 -25.19
C ALA A 34 -6.75 -14.68 -24.06
N GLU A 35 -7.68 -15.59 -23.75
CA GLU A 35 -8.64 -15.44 -22.66
C GLU A 35 -7.93 -15.30 -21.31
N SER A 36 -6.98 -16.20 -21.04
CA SER A 36 -6.17 -16.14 -19.80
C SER A 36 -5.38 -14.83 -19.72
N GLY A 37 -4.76 -14.39 -20.82
CA GLY A 37 -4.05 -13.12 -20.88
C GLY A 37 -4.96 -11.92 -20.59
N LEU A 38 -6.16 -11.90 -21.16
CA LEU A 38 -7.16 -10.87 -20.91
C LEU A 38 -7.63 -10.87 -19.45
N GLN A 39 -7.82 -12.05 -18.85
CA GLN A 39 -8.21 -12.19 -17.45
C GLN A 39 -7.13 -11.66 -16.51
N VAL A 40 -5.86 -11.97 -16.80
CA VAL A 40 -4.71 -11.43 -16.05
C VAL A 40 -4.65 -9.92 -16.15
N GLN A 41 -4.75 -9.37 -17.36
CA GLN A 41 -4.74 -7.92 -17.59
C GLN A 41 -5.88 -7.21 -16.86
N THR A 42 -7.08 -7.80 -16.89
CA THR A 42 -8.26 -7.26 -16.21
C THR A 42 -8.07 -7.27 -14.69
N SER A 43 -7.55 -8.36 -14.14
CA SER A 43 -7.29 -8.50 -12.70
C SER A 43 -6.24 -7.51 -12.21
N ASP A 44 -5.17 -7.29 -12.99
CA ASP A 44 -4.12 -6.32 -12.66
C ASP A 44 -4.65 -4.88 -12.68
N SER A 45 -5.48 -4.55 -13.67
CA SER A 45 -6.14 -3.24 -13.73
C SER A 45 -7.07 -3.03 -12.53
N GLN A 46 -7.86 -4.02 -12.15
CA GLN A 46 -8.72 -3.95 -10.97
C GLN A 46 -7.91 -3.79 -9.68
N ASN A 47 -6.82 -4.54 -9.53
CA ASN A 47 -5.93 -4.43 -8.37
C ASN A 47 -5.34 -3.02 -8.25
N THR A 48 -4.85 -2.46 -9.37
CA THR A 48 -4.33 -1.09 -9.41
C THR A 48 -5.40 -0.06 -9.01
N GLN A 49 -6.63 -0.21 -9.51
CA GLN A 49 -7.75 0.66 -9.15
C GLN A 49 -8.10 0.56 -7.66
N LEU A 50 -8.13 -0.65 -7.10
CA LEU A 50 -8.42 -0.86 -5.68
C LEU A 50 -7.30 -0.31 -4.78
N GLN A 51 -6.04 -0.40 -5.20
CA GLN A 51 -4.93 0.22 -4.48
C GLN A 51 -5.04 1.75 -4.47
N ALA A 52 -5.35 2.36 -5.61
CA ALA A 52 -5.58 3.81 -5.69
C ALA A 52 -6.77 4.25 -4.83
N PHE A 53 -7.86 3.48 -4.84
CA PHE A 53 -9.03 3.76 -4.01
C PHE A 53 -8.73 3.63 -2.52
N ARG A 54 -7.99 2.59 -2.12
CA ARG A 54 -7.53 2.42 -0.74
C ARG A 54 -6.66 3.58 -0.29
N GLN A 55 -5.69 3.99 -1.10
CA GLN A 55 -4.82 5.13 -0.78
C GLN A 55 -5.64 6.40 -0.55
N ARG A 56 -6.66 6.62 -1.37
CA ARG A 56 -7.58 7.74 -1.21
C ARG A 56 -8.37 7.67 0.09
N LEU A 57 -8.91 6.49 0.44
CA LEU A 57 -9.60 6.30 1.72
C LEU A 57 -8.68 6.50 2.93
N GLU A 58 -7.41 6.10 2.83
CA GLU A 58 -6.41 6.37 3.87
C GLU A 58 -6.18 7.88 4.01
N THR A 59 -6.00 8.60 2.90
CA THR A 59 -5.89 10.06 2.90
C THR A 59 -7.15 10.75 3.46
N ASP A 60 -8.34 10.30 3.05
CA ASP A 60 -9.61 10.86 3.54
C ASP A 60 -9.79 10.57 5.04
N ARG A 61 -9.41 9.37 5.50
CA ARG A 61 -9.41 9.01 6.93
C ARG A 61 -8.45 9.90 7.71
N ASP A 62 -7.24 10.10 7.22
CA ASP A 62 -6.23 10.92 7.90
C ASP A 62 -6.67 12.41 7.92
N ALA A 63 -7.33 12.89 6.87
CA ALA A 63 -7.94 14.22 6.82
C ALA A 63 -9.09 14.39 7.83
N VAL A 64 -9.93 13.36 8.03
CA VAL A 64 -11.00 13.37 9.04
C VAL A 64 -10.44 13.19 10.45
N SER A 65 -9.38 12.41 10.62
CA SER A 65 -8.70 12.24 11.91
C SER A 65 -8.18 13.58 12.42
N GLY A 66 -7.80 14.51 11.53
CA GLY A 66 -7.43 15.89 11.90
C GLY A 66 -6.21 15.98 12.83
N VAL A 67 -5.49 14.87 13.05
CA VAL A 67 -4.33 14.80 13.93
C VAL A 67 -3.08 14.92 13.06
N ASP A 68 -2.49 16.12 13.05
CA ASP A 68 -1.15 16.32 12.54
C ASP A 68 -0.15 15.99 13.66
N ILE A 69 0.61 14.91 13.48
CA ILE A 69 1.66 14.48 14.43
C ILE A 69 2.65 15.63 14.67
N ASN A 70 2.90 16.51 13.70
CA ASN A 70 3.78 17.65 13.89
C ASN A 70 3.17 18.68 14.85
N GLU A 71 1.86 18.89 14.80
CA GLU A 71 1.15 19.78 15.71
C GLU A 71 1.08 19.19 17.13
N GLU A 72 0.86 17.88 17.26
CA GLU A 72 0.95 17.19 18.55
C GLU A 72 2.36 17.25 19.15
N VAL A 73 3.42 17.09 18.33
CA VAL A 73 4.81 17.21 18.77
C VAL A 73 5.13 18.66 19.16
N LEU A 74 4.63 19.65 18.43
CA LEU A 74 4.75 21.06 18.81
C LEU A 74 4.08 21.34 20.16
N GLN A 75 2.86 20.84 20.37
CA GLN A 75 2.13 20.97 21.64
C GLN A 75 2.88 20.28 22.78
N MET A 76 3.48 19.12 22.52
CA MET A 76 4.32 18.40 23.47
C MET A 76 5.57 19.21 23.83
N MET A 77 6.30 19.75 22.85
CA MET A 77 7.47 20.59 23.10
C MET A 77 7.11 21.86 23.87
N GLN A 78 5.98 22.49 23.54
CA GLN A 78 5.50 23.67 24.26
C GLN A 78 5.22 23.34 25.72
N THR A 79 4.54 22.22 25.97
CA THR A 79 4.25 21.73 27.32
C THR A 79 5.55 21.41 28.08
N GLN A 80 6.53 20.77 27.44
CA GLN A 80 7.85 20.51 28.04
C GLN A 80 8.59 21.79 28.40
N ARG A 81 8.60 22.80 27.52
CA ARG A 81 9.22 24.11 27.81
C ARG A 81 8.51 24.82 28.96
N ALA A 82 7.17 24.80 28.99
CA ALA A 82 6.40 25.37 30.08
C ALA A 82 6.72 24.67 31.41
N TYR A 83 6.84 23.34 31.41
CA TYR A 83 7.24 22.56 32.59
C TYR A 83 8.66 22.92 33.06
N GLN A 84 9.63 23.02 32.15
CA GLN A 84 10.99 23.45 32.47
C GLN A 84 11.04 24.88 33.04
N ALA A 85 10.23 25.79 32.50
CA ALA A 85 10.11 27.15 33.02
C ALA A 85 9.50 27.17 34.43
N ALA A 86 8.43 26.39 34.66
CA ALA A 86 7.82 26.23 35.97
C ALA A 86 8.81 25.65 37.00
N ALA A 87 9.60 24.63 36.61
CA ALA A 87 10.63 24.06 37.46
C ALA A 87 11.69 25.10 37.84
N LYS A 88 12.15 25.93 36.90
CA LYS A 88 13.08 27.04 37.19
C LYS A 88 12.47 28.05 38.15
N LEU A 89 11.22 28.44 37.96
CA LEU A 89 10.53 29.36 38.88
C LEU A 89 10.46 28.80 40.29
N ILE A 90 10.16 27.51 40.45
CA ILE A 90 10.15 26.83 41.74
C ILE A 90 11.55 26.86 42.37
N THR A 91 12.61 26.54 41.61
CA THR A 91 13.98 26.61 42.11
C THR A 91 14.36 28.02 42.56
N THR A 92 14.00 29.06 41.80
CA THR A 92 14.26 30.45 42.19
C THR A 92 13.47 30.85 43.43
N ALA A 93 12.22 30.42 43.56
CA ALA A 93 11.42 30.67 44.77
C ALA A 93 12.03 29.99 46.00
N ASP A 94 12.49 28.75 45.87
CA ASP A 94 13.14 27.99 46.94
C ASP A 94 14.46 28.66 47.40
N GLN A 95 15.24 29.19 46.45
CA GLN A 95 16.44 29.98 46.75
C GLN A 95 16.11 31.26 47.53
N MET A 96 15.10 32.03 47.09
CA MET A 96 14.68 33.25 47.81
C MET A 96 14.19 32.93 49.23
N LEU A 97 13.39 31.86 49.41
CA LEU A 97 12.94 31.43 50.74
C LEU A 97 14.11 31.04 51.64
N THR A 98 15.11 30.34 51.09
CA THR A 98 16.32 29.98 51.82
C THR A 98 17.11 31.21 52.27
N GLU A 99 17.28 32.21 51.40
CA GLU A 99 17.96 33.47 51.74
C GLU A 99 17.23 34.24 52.85
N LEU A 100 15.89 34.32 52.79
CA LEU A 100 15.09 34.97 53.83
C LEU A 100 15.26 34.29 55.20
N PHE A 101 15.31 32.96 55.24
CA PHE A 101 15.54 32.24 56.49
C PHE A 101 16.95 32.43 57.05
N GLN A 102 17.95 32.68 56.20
CA GLN A 102 19.32 33.00 56.65
C GLN A 102 19.42 34.38 57.28
N LEU A 103 18.65 35.36 56.79
CA LEU A 103 18.65 36.74 57.33
C LEU A 103 17.90 36.89 58.66
N VAL A 104 16.93 36.00 58.95
CA VAL A 104 16.13 36.04 60.19
C VAL A 104 16.84 35.39 61.39
N ARG A 105 17.99 34.75 61.17
CA ARG A 105 18.80 34.08 62.20
C ARG A 105 19.94 34.95 62.68
#